data_AF-A0A8D2CYA8-F1
#
_entry.id   AF-A0A8D2CYA8-F1
#
_cell.length_a   1.000
_cell.length_b   1.000
_cell.length_c   1.000
_cell.angle_alpha   90.00
_cell.angle_beta   90.00
_cell.angle_gamma   90.00
#
_symmetry.space_group_name_H-M   'P 1'
#
loop_
_entity.id
_entity.type
_entity.pdbx_description
1 polymer ?
#
loop_
_entity_poly.entity_id
_entity_poly.type
_entity_poly.pdbx_seq_one_letter_code
_entity_poly.pdbx_strand_id
1 'polypeptide(L)'
;MAALGITLALLVWVATLLLISIWKQIHSSWNLPPGPFPLPIIGNVLQVDLKDIPKSFARLAERFGPVFTLYLGPRRVVVLHGYKAVREVLLNHKNEFSGRGEIPAFQAHEHKGIIFNNGPTWKDIRRFSLTTLRDYGMGKQGNEERIQREAHFLLEELRKTQGQPFDPTFLVGCAPCNVIADILFNRRFSYDDKKCLRLMSLFNENFYLLSTPWLQLYNNFSGYLRYLPGSHRKVLTNVSEIKAYTLERAKEHLQSLDPSCPRDFTDCLLMEMETKKHSGEPGYTLENVAVTLADLFFAGTETTSTTLRYGLLILMKYPEIEEKLHEEIDRVIGPSRIPAVRDRLEMPYMDAVVHEIQRFIDLVPSNLPHEATRDTVFQGYVIPKGTVVIPTLDSLLYDSQEFPDPGQFKPEHFLDENGKFKYSDYFKPFSAGKRVCVGEGLARMELFLLLSAILQHFNLKSLVDPKDIDLRPIVTGFGRIPPHYKLCVTPHS
;
A
#
# COMPACT_ATOMS: atom_id res chain seq x y z
N MET A 1 -41.49 -40.78 18.84
CA MET A 1 -40.31 -41.64 18.56
C MET A 1 -39.61 -41.30 17.24
N ALA A 2 -40.32 -41.10 16.13
CA ALA A 2 -39.70 -40.75 14.83
C ALA A 2 -38.86 -39.45 14.84
N ALA A 3 -39.33 -38.38 15.48
CA ALA A 3 -38.58 -37.12 15.58
C ALA A 3 -37.27 -37.24 16.39
N LEU A 4 -37.23 -38.13 17.39
CA LEU A 4 -36.04 -38.41 18.18
C LEU A 4 -35.00 -39.24 17.39
N GLY A 5 -35.47 -40.16 16.54
CA GLY A 5 -34.61 -40.92 15.63
C GLY A 5 -33.98 -40.06 14.54
N ILE A 6 -34.75 -39.12 13.96
CA ILE A 6 -34.25 -38.20 12.93
C ILE A 6 -33.22 -37.23 13.51
N THR A 7 -33.48 -36.68 14.70
CA THR A 7 -32.53 -35.78 15.37
C THR A 7 -31.24 -36.49 15.77
N LEU A 8 -31.32 -37.71 16.30
CA LEU A 8 -30.14 -38.52 16.62
C LEU A 8 -29.34 -38.89 15.37
N ALA A 9 -30.00 -39.27 14.27
CA ALA A 9 -29.34 -39.57 13.00
C ALA A 9 -28.63 -38.34 12.41
N LEU A 10 -29.26 -37.15 12.47
CA LEU A 10 -28.65 -35.89 12.07
C LEU A 10 -27.41 -35.57 12.92
N LEU A 11 -27.49 -35.75 14.25
CA LEU A 11 -26.35 -35.51 15.14
C LEU A 11 -25.18 -36.45 14.85
N VAL A 12 -25.44 -37.75 14.66
CA VAL A 12 -24.41 -38.74 14.30
C VAL A 12 -23.80 -38.41 12.94
N TRP A 13 -24.61 -38.01 11.97
CA TRP A 13 -24.12 -37.62 10.64
C TRP A 13 -23.23 -36.37 10.70
N VAL A 14 -23.66 -35.32 11.42
CA VAL A 14 -22.86 -34.11 11.64
C VAL A 14 -21.55 -34.44 12.38
N ALA A 15 -21.61 -35.26 13.43
CA ALA A 15 -20.40 -35.69 14.17
C ALA A 15 -19.43 -36.47 13.27
N THR A 16 -19.95 -37.35 12.41
CA THR A 16 -19.13 -38.12 11.45
C THR A 16 -18.47 -37.20 10.43
N LEU A 17 -19.20 -36.24 9.87
CA LEU A 17 -18.64 -35.25 8.95
C LEU A 17 -17.58 -34.38 9.61
N LEU A 18 -17.80 -33.99 10.87
CA LEU A 18 -16.81 -33.25 11.66
C LEU A 18 -15.53 -34.08 11.89
N LEU A 19 -15.66 -35.36 12.26
CA LEU A 19 -14.51 -36.26 12.44
C LEU A 19 -13.72 -36.47 11.14
N ILE A 20 -14.42 -36.69 10.01
CA ILE A 20 -13.78 -36.81 8.70
C ILE A 20 -13.06 -35.50 8.31
N SER A 21 -13.70 -34.35 8.57
CA SER A 21 -13.11 -33.04 8.33
C SER A 21 -11.84 -32.85 9.15
N ILE A 22 -11.90 -33.13 10.45
CA ILE A 22 -10.76 -33.04 11.38
C ILE A 22 -9.63 -33.97 10.93
N TRP A 23 -9.93 -35.21 10.57
CA TRP A 23 -8.93 -36.18 10.14
C TRP A 23 -8.24 -35.77 8.84
N LYS A 24 -9.01 -35.34 7.83
CA LYS A 24 -8.46 -34.77 6.58
C LYS A 24 -7.56 -33.57 6.87
N GLN A 25 -7.98 -32.71 7.79
CA GLN A 25 -7.26 -31.50 8.15
C GLN A 25 -5.91 -31.81 8.81
N ILE A 26 -5.91 -32.70 9.80
CA ILE A 26 -4.68 -33.19 10.45
C ILE A 26 -3.73 -33.76 9.40
N HIS A 27 -4.20 -34.68 8.56
CA HIS A 27 -3.36 -35.31 7.55
C HIS A 27 -2.80 -34.29 6.53
N SER A 28 -3.61 -33.32 6.09
CA SER A 28 -3.18 -32.27 5.16
C SER A 28 -2.16 -31.29 5.76
N SER A 29 -2.03 -31.25 7.08
CA SER A 29 -1.20 -30.29 7.81
C SER A 29 0.17 -30.81 8.24
N TRP A 30 0.43 -32.12 8.10
CA TRP A 30 1.67 -32.75 8.62
C TRP A 30 2.97 -32.15 8.09
N ASN A 31 2.96 -31.65 6.85
CA ASN A 31 4.14 -31.05 6.23
C ASN A 31 4.03 -29.53 6.10
N LEU A 32 2.96 -28.91 6.60
CA LEU A 32 2.79 -27.45 6.58
C LEU A 32 3.59 -26.82 7.73
N PRO A 33 3.90 -25.52 7.65
CA PRO A 33 4.39 -24.78 8.81
C PRO A 33 3.43 -24.93 10.01
N PRO A 34 3.94 -24.89 11.26
CA PRO A 34 3.13 -25.05 12.46
C PRO A 34 2.05 -23.97 12.55
N GLY A 35 0.99 -24.20 13.32
CA GLY A 35 -0.07 -23.20 13.47
C GLY A 35 -1.17 -23.65 14.42
N PRO A 36 -2.09 -22.74 14.79
CA PRO A 36 -3.22 -23.08 15.63
C PRO A 36 -4.17 -24.05 14.93
N PHE A 37 -4.73 -24.99 15.68
CA PHE A 37 -5.71 -25.94 15.13
C PHE A 37 -6.93 -25.16 14.57
N PRO A 38 -7.23 -25.28 13.27
CA PRO A 38 -8.35 -24.60 12.63
C PRO A 38 -9.70 -25.24 12.96
N LEU A 39 -10.74 -24.41 13.11
CA LEU A 39 -12.11 -24.87 13.26
C LEU A 39 -12.74 -25.16 11.88
N PRO A 40 -13.68 -26.12 11.79
CA PRO A 40 -14.44 -26.34 10.57
C PRO A 40 -15.13 -25.04 10.09
N ILE A 41 -15.13 -24.82 8.78
CA ILE A 41 -15.74 -23.65 8.08
C ILE A 41 -15.02 -22.32 8.32
N ILE A 42 -14.85 -21.90 9.57
CA ILE A 42 -14.30 -20.57 9.92
C ILE A 42 -12.77 -20.55 10.05
N GLY A 43 -12.12 -21.72 10.13
CA GLY A 43 -10.68 -21.84 10.28
C GLY A 43 -10.17 -21.22 11.59
N ASN A 44 -9.19 -20.33 11.48
CA ASN A 44 -8.50 -19.65 12.56
C ASN A 44 -8.96 -18.20 12.79
N VAL A 45 -10.14 -17.82 12.28
CA VAL A 45 -10.60 -16.43 12.34
C VAL A 45 -10.84 -15.97 13.78
N LEU A 46 -11.19 -16.88 14.71
CA LEU A 46 -11.32 -16.54 16.13
C LEU A 46 -9.98 -16.27 16.82
N GLN A 47 -8.87 -16.72 16.22
CA GLN A 47 -7.51 -16.49 16.70
C GLN A 47 -6.91 -15.21 16.13
N VAL A 48 -7.61 -14.51 15.23
CA VAL A 48 -7.18 -13.28 14.58
C VAL A 48 -8.15 -12.16 14.92
N ASP A 49 -7.67 -11.12 15.60
CA ASP A 49 -8.44 -9.90 15.80
C ASP A 49 -8.56 -9.14 14.48
N LEU A 50 -9.76 -9.12 13.89
CA LEU A 50 -10.02 -8.44 12.61
C LEU A 50 -9.89 -6.91 12.70
N LYS A 51 -9.80 -6.33 13.91
CA LYS A 51 -9.48 -4.91 14.12
C LYS A 51 -7.99 -4.62 14.09
N ASP A 52 -7.16 -5.63 14.30
CA ASP A 52 -5.70 -5.54 14.34
C ASP A 52 -5.05 -6.89 14.01
N ILE A 53 -5.10 -7.22 12.72
CA ILE A 53 -4.50 -8.44 12.17
C ILE A 53 -2.97 -8.48 12.38
N PRO A 54 -2.21 -7.40 12.12
CA PRO A 54 -0.76 -7.41 12.34
C PRO A 54 -0.37 -7.80 13.77
N LYS A 55 -1.04 -7.20 14.77
CA LYS A 55 -0.81 -7.57 16.19
C LYS A 55 -1.14 -9.03 16.48
N SER A 56 -2.16 -9.58 15.83
CA SER A 56 -2.50 -11.00 15.96
C SER A 56 -1.43 -11.90 15.34
N PHE A 57 -0.84 -11.50 14.21
CA PHE A 57 0.28 -12.22 13.60
C PHE A 57 1.53 -12.18 14.47
N ALA A 58 1.88 -11.04 15.07
CA ALA A 58 3.01 -10.95 15.99
C ALA A 58 2.87 -11.92 17.18
N ARG A 59 1.69 -11.94 17.83
CA ARG A 59 1.38 -12.88 18.92
C ARG A 59 1.42 -14.35 18.50
N LEU A 60 1.01 -14.66 17.27
CA LEU A 60 1.09 -16.01 16.73
C LEU A 60 2.53 -16.40 16.41
N ALA A 61 3.35 -15.45 15.95
CA ALA A 61 4.77 -15.66 15.70
C ALA A 61 5.55 -15.99 16.99
N GLU A 62 5.23 -15.33 18.11
CA GLU A 62 5.79 -15.66 19.43
C GLU A 62 5.50 -17.12 19.83
N ARG A 63 4.33 -17.65 19.43
CA ARG A 63 3.88 -19.00 19.81
C ARG A 63 4.35 -20.10 18.86
N PHE A 64 4.34 -19.84 17.55
CA PHE A 64 4.56 -20.85 16.51
C PHE A 64 5.88 -20.64 15.75
N GLY A 65 6.61 -19.57 16.03
CA GLY A 65 7.83 -19.20 15.34
C GLY A 65 7.58 -18.31 14.12
N PRO A 66 8.64 -17.96 13.37
CA PRO A 66 8.61 -16.95 12.32
C PRO A 66 7.85 -17.37 11.04
N VAL A 67 7.47 -18.64 10.92
CA VAL A 67 6.77 -19.20 9.77
C VAL A 67 5.64 -20.07 10.29
N PHE A 68 4.39 -19.67 10.05
CA PHE A 68 3.24 -20.39 10.58
C PHE A 68 2.04 -20.41 9.63
N THR A 69 1.19 -21.41 9.77
CA THR A 69 -0.01 -21.62 8.95
C THR A 69 -1.27 -21.13 9.67
N LEU A 70 -2.13 -20.45 8.92
CA LEU A 70 -3.49 -20.11 9.29
C LEU A 70 -4.47 -20.55 8.20
N TYR A 71 -5.71 -20.75 8.61
CA TYR A 71 -6.85 -20.94 7.72
C TYR A 71 -7.80 -19.78 7.93
N LEU A 72 -7.90 -18.85 7.00
CA LEU A 72 -8.86 -17.74 7.10
C LEU A 72 -10.10 -18.12 6.30
N GLY A 73 -11.11 -18.65 6.99
CA GLY A 73 -12.21 -19.36 6.36
C GLY A 73 -11.69 -20.60 5.61
N PRO A 74 -12.04 -20.78 4.31
CA PRO A 74 -11.54 -21.91 3.53
C PRO A 74 -10.11 -21.70 3.00
N ARG A 75 -9.52 -20.50 3.13
CA ARG A 75 -8.23 -20.17 2.51
C ARG A 75 -7.06 -20.53 3.42
N ARG A 76 -6.12 -21.33 2.92
CA ARG A 76 -4.84 -21.59 3.59
C ARG A 76 -3.89 -20.41 3.37
N VAL A 77 -3.33 -19.92 4.46
CA VAL A 77 -2.43 -18.77 4.53
C VAL A 77 -1.17 -19.19 5.29
N VAL A 78 0.01 -18.89 4.76
CA VAL A 78 1.28 -18.98 5.49
C VAL A 78 1.77 -17.56 5.78
N VAL A 79 2.00 -17.26 7.04
CA VAL A 79 2.51 -15.95 7.48
C VAL A 79 3.99 -16.09 7.76
N LEU A 80 4.76 -15.10 7.28
CA LEU A 80 6.18 -14.95 7.54
C LEU A 80 6.37 -13.69 8.38
N HIS A 81 7.01 -13.85 9.53
CA HIS A 81 7.17 -12.80 10.52
C HIS A 81 8.63 -12.71 10.96
N GLY A 82 9.19 -11.50 10.90
CA GLY A 82 10.58 -11.19 11.19
C GLY A 82 11.47 -11.17 9.94
N TYR A 83 12.53 -10.36 10.02
CA TYR A 83 13.39 -10.04 8.89
C TYR A 83 13.95 -11.26 8.14
N LYS A 84 14.48 -12.27 8.86
CA LYS A 84 15.10 -13.46 8.22
C LYS A 84 14.12 -14.21 7.32
N ALA A 85 12.94 -14.56 7.82
CA ALA A 85 11.95 -15.34 7.08
C ALA A 85 11.36 -14.56 5.90
N VAL A 86 11.02 -13.29 6.12
CA VAL A 86 10.48 -12.41 5.08
C VAL A 86 11.51 -12.16 3.97
N ARG A 87 12.76 -11.86 4.33
CA ARG A 87 13.84 -11.64 3.38
C ARG A 87 14.14 -12.88 2.55
N GLU A 88 14.16 -14.06 3.15
CA GLU A 88 14.40 -15.32 2.45
C GLU A 88 13.34 -15.57 1.38
N VAL A 89 12.05 -15.37 1.70
CA VAL A 89 10.97 -15.54 0.73
C VAL A 89 11.00 -14.48 -0.38
N LEU A 90 11.20 -13.21 -0.03
CA LEU A 90 11.17 -12.13 -1.02
C LEU A 90 12.41 -12.11 -1.91
N LEU A 91 13.59 -12.53 -1.40
CA LEU A 91 14.87 -12.40 -2.11
C LEU A 91 15.48 -13.71 -2.60
N ASN A 92 15.32 -14.82 -1.88
CA ASN A 92 15.91 -16.10 -2.27
C ASN A 92 14.90 -16.95 -3.05
N HIS A 93 13.63 -16.95 -2.63
CA HIS A 93 12.53 -17.69 -3.29
C HIS A 93 11.67 -16.80 -4.20
N LYS A 94 12.36 -15.94 -4.97
CA LYS A 94 11.76 -14.88 -5.79
C LYS A 94 10.70 -15.37 -6.78
N ASN A 95 10.81 -16.58 -7.33
CA ASN A 95 9.90 -17.09 -8.36
C ASN A 95 8.79 -17.95 -7.76
N GLU A 96 9.11 -18.68 -6.70
CA GLU A 96 8.22 -19.57 -5.96
C GLU A 96 7.08 -18.78 -5.32
N PHE A 97 7.36 -17.57 -4.82
CA PHE A 97 6.37 -16.73 -4.14
C PHE A 97 6.08 -15.44 -4.91
N SER A 98 6.28 -15.38 -6.23
CA SER A 98 5.93 -14.19 -7.03
C SER A 98 4.45 -14.09 -7.40
N GLY A 99 3.61 -15.03 -6.97
CA GLY A 99 2.17 -14.95 -7.19
C GLY A 99 1.52 -13.83 -6.37
N ARG A 100 0.28 -13.49 -6.70
CA ARG A 100 -0.55 -12.52 -5.96
C ARG A 100 -1.78 -13.24 -5.43
N GLY A 101 -1.94 -13.24 -4.11
CA GLY A 101 -3.14 -13.76 -3.47
C GLY A 101 -4.35 -12.90 -3.82
N GLU A 102 -5.49 -13.56 -4.05
CA GLU A 102 -6.75 -12.91 -4.40
C GLU A 102 -7.23 -11.95 -3.29
N ILE A 103 -7.72 -10.76 -3.69
CA ILE A 103 -8.42 -9.81 -2.84
C ILE A 103 -9.82 -9.57 -3.44
N PRO A 104 -10.87 -10.23 -2.92
CA PRO A 104 -12.21 -10.19 -3.50
C PRO A 104 -12.81 -8.78 -3.66
N ALA A 105 -12.40 -7.82 -2.84
CA ALA A 105 -12.82 -6.41 -2.98
C ALA A 105 -12.37 -5.77 -4.30
N PHE A 106 -11.33 -6.32 -4.94
CA PHE A 106 -10.79 -5.88 -6.24
C PHE A 106 -10.99 -6.91 -7.36
N GLN A 107 -12.01 -7.78 -7.26
CA GLN A 107 -12.30 -8.78 -8.30
C GLN A 107 -12.43 -8.19 -9.73
N ALA A 108 -12.83 -6.92 -9.87
CA ALA A 108 -12.92 -6.25 -11.16
C ALA A 108 -11.55 -6.02 -11.86
N HIS A 109 -10.47 -6.11 -11.09
CA HIS A 109 -9.07 -5.98 -11.51
C HIS A 109 -8.35 -7.34 -11.53
N GLU A 110 -9.03 -8.43 -11.15
CA GLU A 110 -8.42 -9.76 -11.07
C GLU A 110 -7.82 -10.20 -12.40
N HIS A 111 -6.60 -10.76 -12.35
CA HIS A 111 -5.83 -11.21 -13.52
C HIS A 111 -5.53 -10.13 -14.58
N LYS A 112 -5.74 -8.84 -14.24
CA LYS A 112 -5.50 -7.68 -15.11
C LYS A 112 -4.61 -6.67 -14.40
N GLY A 113 -3.96 -5.80 -15.16
CA GLY A 113 -3.05 -4.79 -14.62
C GLY A 113 -1.84 -5.39 -13.91
N ILE A 114 -1.46 -4.79 -12.79
CA ILE A 114 -0.21 -5.08 -12.09
C ILE A 114 -0.45 -5.51 -10.65
N ILE A 115 -1.30 -4.81 -9.91
CA ILE A 115 -1.40 -4.95 -8.45
C ILE A 115 -2.09 -6.27 -8.09
N PHE A 116 -3.24 -6.54 -8.72
CA PHE A 116 -4.12 -7.68 -8.44
C PHE A 116 -4.01 -8.80 -9.50
N ASN A 117 -2.97 -8.75 -10.33
CA ASN A 117 -2.76 -9.71 -11.42
C ASN A 117 -1.92 -10.93 -10.95
N ASN A 118 -2.55 -12.11 -10.90
CA ASN A 118 -1.86 -13.40 -10.73
C ASN A 118 -1.75 -14.22 -12.04
N GLY A 119 -2.17 -13.63 -13.17
CA GLY A 119 -2.14 -14.26 -14.49
C GLY A 119 -0.77 -14.19 -15.20
N PRO A 120 -0.64 -14.83 -16.36
CA PRO A 120 0.62 -14.91 -17.11
C PRO A 120 1.09 -13.55 -17.63
N THR A 121 0.16 -12.61 -17.83
CA THR A 121 0.41 -11.28 -18.40
C THR A 121 1.11 -10.33 -17.44
N TRP A 122 1.07 -10.61 -16.13
CA TRP A 122 1.59 -9.73 -15.09
C TRP A 122 3.06 -9.36 -15.32
N LYS A 123 3.89 -10.34 -15.68
CA LYS A 123 5.34 -10.15 -15.81
C LYS A 123 5.67 -9.14 -16.92
N ASP A 124 5.00 -9.26 -18.06
CA ASP A 124 5.26 -8.41 -19.22
C ASP A 124 4.66 -7.02 -19.04
N ILE A 125 3.41 -6.91 -18.56
CA ILE A 125 2.79 -5.61 -18.23
C ILE A 125 3.63 -4.87 -17.19
N ARG A 126 4.07 -5.55 -16.13
CA ARG A 126 4.89 -4.93 -15.09
C ARG A 126 6.24 -4.47 -15.64
N ARG A 127 6.92 -5.31 -16.43
CA ARG A 127 8.23 -4.95 -17.02
C ARG A 127 8.10 -3.76 -17.97
N PHE A 128 7.08 -3.76 -18.82
CA PHE A 128 6.77 -2.64 -19.70
C PHE A 128 6.53 -1.39 -18.87
N SER A 129 5.62 -1.46 -17.89
CA SER A 129 5.28 -0.32 -17.05
C SER A 129 6.48 0.28 -16.31
N LEU A 130 7.34 -0.56 -15.73
CA LEU A 130 8.58 -0.11 -15.08
C LEU A 130 9.54 0.57 -16.06
N THR A 131 9.67 0.03 -17.28
CA THR A 131 10.50 0.63 -18.33
C THR A 131 9.95 2.00 -18.73
N THR A 132 8.67 2.08 -19.05
CA THR A 132 8.01 3.33 -19.46
C THR A 132 8.06 4.37 -18.35
N LEU A 133 7.76 4.00 -17.09
CA LEU A 133 7.80 4.95 -15.98
C LEU A 133 9.22 5.47 -15.70
N ARG A 134 10.26 4.66 -15.92
CA ARG A 134 11.67 5.09 -15.88
C ARG A 134 11.99 6.06 -17.01
N ASP A 135 11.45 5.83 -18.19
CA ASP A 135 11.68 6.70 -19.35
C ASP A 135 10.95 8.05 -19.19
N TYR A 136 9.76 8.06 -18.55
CA TYR A 136 9.00 9.26 -18.16
C TYR A 136 9.50 9.99 -16.91
N GLY A 137 10.58 9.50 -16.29
CA GLY A 137 11.28 10.24 -15.25
C GLY A 137 11.56 9.51 -13.94
N MET A 138 11.15 8.25 -13.72
CA MET A 138 11.52 7.55 -12.48
C MET A 138 13.05 7.44 -12.37
N GLY A 139 13.62 8.26 -11.47
CA GLY A 139 15.08 8.38 -11.27
C GLY A 139 15.79 9.37 -12.21
N LYS A 140 15.08 10.28 -12.90
CA LYS A 140 15.62 11.33 -13.79
C LYS A 140 14.97 12.70 -13.52
N GLN A 141 15.54 13.76 -14.12
CA GLN A 141 15.08 15.17 -14.00
C GLN A 141 13.58 15.38 -14.30
N GLY A 142 12.98 14.58 -15.19
CA GLY A 142 11.56 14.74 -15.57
C GLY A 142 10.56 14.56 -14.42
N ASN A 143 10.79 13.62 -13.49
CA ASN A 143 9.91 13.49 -12.32
C ASN A 143 10.16 14.59 -11.29
N GLU A 144 11.42 14.99 -11.12
CA GLU A 144 11.77 16.08 -10.22
C GLU A 144 11.09 17.39 -10.66
N GLU A 145 11.20 17.77 -11.93
CA GLU A 145 10.54 18.97 -12.48
C GLU A 145 9.01 18.89 -12.36
N ARG A 146 8.42 17.72 -12.60
CA ARG A 146 6.98 17.48 -12.44
C ARG A 146 6.53 17.70 -11.00
N ILE A 147 7.28 17.17 -10.03
CA ILE A 147 6.97 17.31 -8.59
C ILE A 147 7.22 18.75 -8.13
N GLN A 148 8.30 19.40 -8.56
CA GLN A 148 8.59 20.82 -8.26
C GLN A 148 7.50 21.74 -8.80
N ARG A 149 7.02 21.48 -10.03
CA ARG A 149 5.89 22.21 -10.62
C ARG A 149 4.62 22.00 -9.79
N GLU A 150 4.34 20.78 -9.35
CA GLU A 150 3.17 20.52 -8.52
C GLU A 150 3.29 21.13 -7.11
N ALA A 151 4.50 21.15 -6.54
CA ALA A 151 4.79 21.81 -5.28
C ALA A 151 4.43 23.30 -5.34
N HIS A 152 4.69 23.98 -6.46
CA HIS A 152 4.28 25.38 -6.64
C HIS A 152 2.77 25.59 -6.40
N PHE A 153 1.93 24.74 -7.01
CA PHE A 153 0.48 24.82 -6.85
C PHE A 153 0.02 24.41 -5.45
N LEU A 154 0.63 23.36 -4.88
CA LEU A 154 0.36 22.96 -3.49
C LEU A 154 0.60 24.12 -2.53
N LEU A 155 1.74 24.81 -2.68
CA LEU A 155 2.09 25.96 -1.85
C LEU A 155 1.12 27.12 -2.05
N GLU A 156 0.65 27.38 -3.28
CA GLU A 156 -0.37 28.39 -3.56
C GLU A 156 -1.68 28.09 -2.80
N GLU A 157 -2.15 26.84 -2.85
CA GLU A 157 -3.36 26.42 -2.16
C GLU A 157 -3.21 26.45 -0.64
N LEU A 158 -2.04 26.10 -0.12
CA LEU A 158 -1.72 26.27 1.31
C LEU A 158 -1.75 27.76 1.72
N ARG A 159 -1.24 28.69 0.90
CA ARG A 159 -1.32 30.14 1.19
C ARG A 159 -2.77 30.63 1.23
N LYS A 160 -3.65 30.09 0.38
CA LYS A 160 -5.09 30.45 0.35
C LYS A 160 -5.81 30.10 1.65
N THR A 161 -5.27 29.21 2.48
CA THR A 161 -5.84 28.92 3.81
C THR A 161 -5.68 30.09 4.79
N GLN A 162 -4.76 31.03 4.55
CA GLN A 162 -4.54 32.23 5.37
C GLN A 162 -4.37 31.94 6.88
N GLY A 163 -3.72 30.82 7.21
CA GLY A 163 -3.53 30.38 8.59
C GLY A 163 -4.81 29.92 9.28
N GLN A 164 -5.92 29.74 8.57
CA GLN A 164 -7.16 29.20 9.11
C GLN A 164 -7.12 27.67 9.19
N PRO A 165 -7.84 27.06 10.15
CA PRO A 165 -7.91 25.62 10.29
C PRO A 165 -8.51 24.93 9.06
N PHE A 166 -7.80 23.95 8.50
CA PHE A 166 -8.29 23.14 7.37
C PHE A 166 -7.95 21.65 7.55
N ASP A 167 -8.69 20.79 6.84
CA ASP A 167 -8.39 19.35 6.76
C ASP A 167 -7.42 19.11 5.57
N PRO A 168 -6.23 18.54 5.80
CA PRO A 168 -5.22 18.38 4.76
C PRO A 168 -5.52 17.26 3.76
N THR A 169 -6.53 16.42 4.00
CA THR A 169 -6.80 15.19 3.23
C THR A 169 -6.91 15.40 1.73
N PHE A 170 -7.76 16.33 1.31
CA PHE A 170 -7.98 16.58 -0.11
C PHE A 170 -7.19 17.77 -0.65
N LEU A 171 -6.42 18.47 0.19
CA LEU A 171 -5.51 19.53 -0.26
C LEU A 171 -4.12 18.95 -0.53
N VAL A 172 -3.50 18.33 0.48
CA VAL A 172 -2.17 17.72 0.33
C VAL A 172 -2.21 16.53 -0.61
N GLY A 173 -3.31 15.76 -0.61
CA GLY A 173 -3.46 14.62 -1.52
C GLY A 173 -3.57 14.99 -3.00
N CYS A 174 -3.90 16.23 -3.35
CA CYS A 174 -3.98 16.67 -4.74
C CYS A 174 -2.60 16.64 -5.41
N ALA A 175 -1.52 16.90 -4.66
CA ALA A 175 -0.17 16.88 -5.19
C ALA A 175 0.23 15.52 -5.81
N PRO A 176 0.27 14.40 -5.06
CA PRO A 176 0.58 13.09 -5.65
C PRO A 176 -0.46 12.66 -6.69
N CYS A 177 -1.74 13.03 -6.52
CA CYS A 177 -2.79 12.78 -7.52
C CYS A 177 -2.47 13.42 -8.88
N ASN A 178 -2.05 14.68 -8.88
CA ASN A 178 -1.68 15.41 -10.08
C ASN A 178 -0.37 14.92 -10.68
N VAL A 179 0.62 14.56 -9.86
CA VAL A 179 1.89 14.00 -10.36
C VAL A 179 1.63 12.71 -11.14
N ILE A 180 0.85 11.78 -10.58
CA ILE A 180 0.52 10.54 -11.29
C ILE A 180 -0.44 10.78 -12.46
N ALA A 181 -1.37 11.73 -12.37
CA ALA A 181 -2.25 12.07 -13.48
C ALA A 181 -1.50 12.66 -14.69
N ASP A 182 -0.45 13.45 -14.45
CA ASP A 182 0.42 13.97 -15.51
C ASP A 182 1.19 12.85 -16.21
N ILE A 183 1.69 11.87 -15.44
CA ILE A 183 2.36 10.68 -15.99
C ILE A 183 1.39 9.82 -16.82
N LEU A 184 0.18 9.61 -16.31
CA LEU A 184 -0.77 8.68 -16.89
C LEU A 184 -1.57 9.26 -18.06
N PHE A 185 -1.93 10.54 -18.00
CA PHE A 185 -2.92 11.15 -18.90
C PHE A 185 -2.48 12.51 -19.46
N ASN A 186 -1.23 12.92 -19.24
CA ASN A 186 -0.71 14.26 -19.56
C ASN A 186 -1.66 15.37 -19.08
N ARG A 187 -2.22 15.19 -17.87
CA ARG A 187 -3.27 16.04 -17.33
C ARG A 187 -3.01 16.40 -15.88
N ARG A 188 -3.21 17.69 -15.59
CA ARG A 188 -3.27 18.23 -14.24
C ARG A 188 -4.69 18.72 -13.94
N PHE A 189 -5.18 18.46 -12.74
CA PHE A 189 -6.44 19.00 -12.24
C PHE A 189 -6.22 20.26 -11.41
N SER A 190 -7.18 21.18 -11.46
CA SER A 190 -7.31 22.21 -10.43
C SER A 190 -7.69 21.57 -9.09
N TYR A 191 -7.32 22.18 -7.97
CA TYR A 191 -7.58 21.62 -6.63
C TYR A 191 -9.07 21.67 -6.24
N ASP A 192 -9.84 22.54 -6.90
CA ASP A 192 -11.30 22.63 -6.79
C ASP A 192 -12.06 21.80 -7.86
N ASP A 193 -11.34 21.08 -8.73
CA ASP A 193 -11.96 20.25 -9.75
C ASP A 193 -12.78 19.13 -9.11
N LYS A 194 -14.09 19.15 -9.37
CA LYS A 194 -15.04 18.20 -8.77
C LYS A 194 -14.75 16.75 -9.13
N LYS A 195 -14.17 16.49 -10.31
CA LYS A 195 -13.84 15.12 -10.76
C LYS A 195 -12.61 14.60 -10.03
N CYS A 196 -11.58 15.45 -9.85
CA CYS A 196 -10.40 15.15 -9.05
C CYS A 196 -10.77 14.84 -7.59
N LEU A 197 -11.52 15.74 -6.95
CA LEU A 197 -11.97 15.57 -5.57
C LEU A 197 -12.83 14.31 -5.39
N ARG A 198 -13.68 13.99 -6.39
CA ARG A 198 -14.44 12.74 -6.40
C ARG A 198 -13.52 11.52 -6.45
N LEU A 199 -12.57 11.49 -7.38
CA LEU A 199 -11.64 10.37 -7.51
C LEU A 199 -10.80 10.15 -6.25
N MET A 200 -10.27 11.23 -5.67
CA MET A 200 -9.54 11.16 -4.41
C MET A 200 -10.42 10.70 -3.25
N SER A 201 -11.68 11.14 -3.18
CA SER A 201 -12.64 10.64 -2.18
C SER A 201 -12.88 9.13 -2.32
N LEU A 202 -12.96 8.61 -3.56
CA LEU A 202 -13.10 7.17 -3.80
C LEU A 202 -11.84 6.40 -3.36
N PHE A 203 -10.64 6.93 -3.65
CA PHE A 203 -9.38 6.32 -3.22
C PHE A 203 -9.28 6.28 -1.69
N ASN A 204 -9.58 7.39 -1.03
CA ASN A 204 -9.53 7.50 0.41
C ASN A 204 -10.55 6.60 1.10
N GLU A 205 -11.80 6.59 0.61
CA GLU A 205 -12.86 5.73 1.14
C GLU A 205 -12.51 4.25 0.93
N ASN A 206 -11.95 3.87 -0.22
CA ASN A 206 -11.52 2.49 -0.46
C ASN A 206 -10.41 2.08 0.51
N PHE A 207 -9.37 2.90 0.68
CA PHE A 207 -8.25 2.59 1.56
C PHE A 207 -8.66 2.50 3.03
N TYR A 208 -9.56 3.41 3.46
CA TYR A 208 -10.20 3.33 4.77
C TYR A 208 -11.01 2.05 4.93
N LEU A 209 -11.96 1.79 4.03
CA LEU A 209 -12.87 0.65 4.13
C LEU A 209 -12.11 -0.68 4.08
N LEU A 210 -11.10 -0.82 3.21
CA LEU A 210 -10.26 -2.02 3.12
C LEU A 210 -9.55 -2.32 4.44
N SER A 211 -9.32 -1.31 5.27
CA SER A 211 -8.69 -1.45 6.58
C SER A 211 -9.68 -1.85 7.68
N THR A 212 -11.00 -1.75 7.43
CA THR A 212 -12.02 -2.06 8.44
C THR A 212 -12.21 -3.58 8.66
N PRO A 213 -12.62 -4.01 9.86
CA PRO A 213 -12.86 -5.42 10.18
C PRO A 213 -13.85 -6.12 9.24
N TRP A 214 -14.88 -5.40 8.78
CA TRP A 214 -15.88 -5.97 7.87
C TRP A 214 -15.27 -6.37 6.53
N LEU A 215 -14.36 -5.55 5.98
CA LEU A 215 -13.71 -5.90 4.71
C LEU A 215 -12.64 -6.96 4.88
N GLN A 216 -11.96 -6.99 6.03
CA GLN A 216 -11.09 -8.11 6.38
C GLN A 216 -11.87 -9.42 6.43
N LEU A 217 -13.07 -9.43 7.01
CA LEU A 217 -13.95 -10.60 6.99
C LEU A 217 -14.41 -10.94 5.55
N TYR A 218 -14.88 -9.95 4.79
CA TYR A 218 -15.32 -10.14 3.40
C TYR A 218 -14.23 -10.74 2.50
N ASN A 219 -12.98 -10.28 2.61
CA ASN A 219 -11.89 -10.79 1.77
C ASN A 219 -11.55 -12.26 2.01
N ASN A 220 -11.92 -12.81 3.17
CA ASN A 220 -11.70 -14.22 3.52
C ASN A 220 -12.96 -15.09 3.35
N PHE A 221 -14.15 -14.50 3.35
CA PHE A 221 -15.45 -15.19 3.23
C PHE A 221 -16.33 -14.67 2.08
N SER A 222 -15.71 -14.19 1.00
CA SER A 222 -16.42 -13.55 -0.11
C SER A 222 -17.52 -14.43 -0.70
N GLY A 223 -17.30 -15.74 -0.82
CA GLY A 223 -18.29 -16.70 -1.32
C GLY A 223 -19.62 -16.70 -0.55
N TYR A 224 -19.60 -16.39 0.75
CA TYR A 224 -20.79 -16.31 1.59
C TYR A 224 -21.33 -14.89 1.73
N LEU A 225 -20.44 -13.89 1.79
CA LEU A 225 -20.78 -12.53 2.15
C LEU A 225 -21.10 -11.62 0.95
N ARG A 226 -20.75 -12.02 -0.28
CA ARG A 226 -20.92 -11.22 -1.51
C ARG A 226 -22.34 -10.71 -1.75
N TYR A 227 -23.34 -11.49 -1.36
CA TYR A 227 -24.74 -11.13 -1.58
C TYR A 227 -25.39 -10.45 -0.38
N LEU A 228 -24.70 -10.31 0.75
CA LEU A 228 -25.21 -9.62 1.92
C LEU A 228 -25.03 -8.10 1.81
N PRO A 229 -25.84 -7.29 2.52
CA PRO A 229 -25.56 -5.86 2.66
C PRO A 229 -24.26 -5.65 3.45
N GLY A 230 -23.56 -4.55 3.17
CA GLY A 230 -22.36 -4.15 3.92
C GLY A 230 -21.44 -3.25 3.12
N SER A 231 -20.39 -2.73 3.78
CA SER A 231 -19.47 -1.76 3.17
C SER A 231 -18.61 -2.35 2.03
N HIS A 232 -18.50 -3.67 1.91
CA HIS A 232 -17.85 -4.31 0.76
C HIS A 232 -18.52 -3.93 -0.57
N ARG A 233 -19.86 -3.74 -0.59
CA ARG A 233 -20.58 -3.29 -1.79
C ARG A 233 -20.14 -1.88 -2.21
N LYS A 234 -19.90 -1.00 -1.23
CA LYS A 234 -19.43 0.36 -1.48
C LYS A 234 -18.06 0.35 -2.16
N VAL A 235 -17.13 -0.48 -1.67
CA VAL A 235 -15.82 -0.64 -2.32
C VAL A 235 -15.95 -1.19 -3.74
N LEU A 236 -16.79 -2.20 -3.96
CA LEU A 236 -17.04 -2.72 -5.31
C LEU A 236 -17.58 -1.64 -6.27
N THR A 237 -18.53 -0.80 -5.81
CA THR A 237 -19.02 0.34 -6.58
C THR A 237 -17.93 1.36 -6.86
N ASN A 238 -17.15 1.75 -5.85
CA ASN A 238 -16.07 2.72 -5.98
C ASN A 238 -14.99 2.25 -6.97
N VAL A 239 -14.55 0.99 -6.86
CA VAL A 239 -13.60 0.36 -7.80
C VAL A 239 -14.14 0.37 -9.23
N SER A 240 -15.44 0.12 -9.39
CA SER A 240 -16.08 0.14 -10.71
C SER A 240 -16.15 1.56 -11.31
N GLU A 241 -16.39 2.58 -10.48
CA GLU A 241 -16.40 3.99 -10.88
C GLU A 241 -15.00 4.46 -11.32
N ILE A 242 -13.95 4.12 -10.56
CA ILE A 242 -12.55 4.39 -10.92
C ILE A 242 -12.19 3.72 -12.24
N LYS A 243 -12.52 2.44 -12.41
CA LYS A 243 -12.26 1.69 -13.64
C LYS A 243 -13.02 2.27 -14.84
N ALA A 244 -14.25 2.73 -14.64
CA ALA A 244 -15.02 3.38 -15.69
C ALA A 244 -14.35 4.69 -16.15
N TYR A 245 -13.84 5.48 -15.21
CA TYR A 245 -13.08 6.69 -15.50
C TYR A 245 -11.82 6.41 -16.33
N THR A 246 -11.00 5.42 -15.92
CA THR A 246 -9.76 5.12 -16.66
C THR A 246 -10.03 4.47 -18.01
N LEU A 247 -11.13 3.72 -18.14
CA LEU A 247 -11.57 3.19 -19.43
C LEU A 247 -12.02 4.31 -20.38
N GLU A 248 -12.74 5.30 -19.88
CA GLU A 248 -13.12 6.50 -20.64
C GLU A 248 -11.87 7.23 -21.15
N ARG A 249 -10.88 7.46 -20.27
CA ARG A 249 -9.60 8.08 -20.65
C ARG A 249 -8.84 7.27 -21.68
N ALA A 250 -8.72 5.95 -21.50
CA ALA A 250 -8.05 5.07 -22.46
C ALA A 250 -8.71 5.11 -23.86
N LYS A 251 -10.04 5.20 -23.93
CA LYS A 251 -10.77 5.36 -25.20
C LYS A 251 -10.47 6.68 -25.88
N GLU A 252 -10.43 7.78 -25.14
CA GLU A 252 -10.09 9.10 -25.68
C GLU A 252 -8.66 9.16 -26.21
N HIS A 253 -7.72 8.53 -25.50
CA HIS A 253 -6.33 8.43 -25.94
C HIS A 253 -6.25 7.62 -27.23
N LEU A 254 -6.94 6.48 -27.31
CA LEU A 254 -6.98 5.64 -28.50
C LEU A 254 -7.55 6.38 -29.73
N GLN A 255 -8.57 7.23 -29.56
CA GLN A 255 -9.15 8.02 -30.65
C GLN A 255 -8.21 9.09 -31.21
N SER A 256 -7.27 9.56 -30.40
CA SER A 256 -6.35 10.66 -30.71
C SER A 256 -4.88 10.22 -30.70
N LEU A 257 -4.63 8.92 -30.79
CA LEU A 257 -3.30 8.33 -30.68
C LEU A 257 -2.47 8.67 -31.92
N ASP A 258 -1.30 9.27 -31.70
CA ASP A 258 -0.26 9.45 -32.70
C ASP A 258 0.95 8.55 -32.36
N PRO A 259 1.18 7.45 -33.09
CA PRO A 259 2.31 6.55 -32.84
C PRO A 259 3.69 7.21 -32.98
N SER A 260 3.80 8.35 -33.65
CA SER A 260 5.05 9.09 -33.81
C SER A 260 5.38 9.97 -32.60
N CYS A 261 4.39 10.29 -31.77
CA CYS A 261 4.51 11.22 -30.66
C CYS A 261 3.65 10.78 -29.46
N PRO A 262 4.05 9.74 -28.70
CA PRO A 262 3.33 9.31 -27.51
C PRO A 262 3.32 10.41 -26.45
N ARG A 263 2.12 10.79 -26.00
CA ARG A 263 1.94 11.92 -25.05
C ARG A 263 2.27 11.52 -23.63
N ASP A 264 1.84 10.33 -23.23
CA ASP A 264 1.90 9.84 -21.85
C ASP A 264 1.98 8.31 -21.78
N PHE A 265 1.98 7.79 -20.56
CA PHE A 265 1.99 6.37 -20.29
C PHE A 265 0.79 5.63 -20.91
N THR A 266 -0.37 6.26 -21.04
CA THR A 266 -1.56 5.64 -21.66
C THR A 266 -1.29 5.38 -23.14
N ASP A 267 -0.75 6.37 -23.87
CA ASP A 267 -0.38 6.18 -25.28
C ASP A 267 0.65 5.06 -25.45
N CYS A 268 1.69 5.00 -24.61
CA CYS A 268 2.68 3.93 -24.66
C CYS A 268 2.04 2.54 -24.47
N LEU A 269 1.13 2.39 -23.50
CA LEU A 269 0.42 1.13 -23.28
C LEU A 269 -0.50 0.75 -24.45
N LEU A 270 -1.17 1.73 -25.06
CA LEU A 270 -2.02 1.49 -26.22
C LEU A 270 -1.20 1.08 -27.45
N MET A 271 -0.03 1.67 -27.66
CA MET A 271 0.90 1.29 -28.72
C MET A 271 1.46 -0.13 -28.52
N GLU A 272 1.85 -0.48 -27.29
CA GLU A 272 2.27 -1.85 -26.95
C GLU A 272 1.12 -2.84 -27.18
N MET A 273 -0.10 -2.46 -26.80
CA MET A 273 -1.31 -3.26 -27.06
C MET A 273 -1.51 -3.54 -28.55
N GLU A 274 -1.44 -2.53 -29.42
CA GLU A 274 -1.60 -2.71 -30.87
C GLU A 274 -0.45 -3.52 -31.49
N THR A 275 0.77 -3.37 -30.98
CA THR A 275 1.93 -4.18 -31.40
C THR A 275 1.73 -5.66 -31.07
N LYS A 276 1.23 -5.95 -29.86
CA LYS A 276 0.98 -7.32 -29.36
C LYS A 276 -0.31 -7.95 -29.87
N LYS A 277 -1.25 -7.18 -30.39
CA LYS A 277 -2.47 -7.70 -31.02
C LYS A 277 -2.19 -8.65 -32.18
N HIS A 278 -1.10 -8.40 -32.91
CA HIS A 278 -0.67 -9.20 -34.06
C HIS A 278 0.02 -10.51 -33.67
N SER A 279 0.52 -10.65 -32.43
CA SER A 279 1.18 -11.88 -31.96
C SER A 279 0.19 -12.95 -31.45
N GLY A 280 -1.11 -12.63 -31.37
CA GLY A 280 -2.13 -13.54 -30.83
C GLY A 280 -1.97 -13.81 -29.32
N GLU A 281 -1.10 -13.07 -28.63
CA GLU A 281 -0.85 -13.24 -27.20
C GLU A 281 -2.06 -12.71 -26.39
N PRO A 282 -2.75 -13.57 -25.62
CA PRO A 282 -3.87 -13.13 -24.80
C PRO A 282 -3.35 -12.24 -23.67
N GLY A 283 -3.86 -11.01 -23.53
CA GLY A 283 -3.55 -10.20 -22.36
C GLY A 283 -3.58 -8.69 -22.54
N TYR A 284 -3.36 -8.19 -23.75
CA TYR A 284 -3.36 -6.76 -24.02
C TYR A 284 -4.71 -6.35 -24.61
N THR A 285 -5.69 -6.15 -23.72
CA THR A 285 -7.01 -5.61 -24.08
C THR A 285 -7.15 -4.20 -23.56
N LEU A 286 -8.06 -3.42 -24.15
CA LEU A 286 -8.38 -2.08 -23.65
C LEU A 286 -8.84 -2.10 -22.18
N GLU A 287 -9.50 -3.19 -21.76
CA GLU A 287 -9.86 -3.39 -20.36
C GLU A 287 -8.62 -3.57 -19.46
N ASN A 288 -7.62 -4.33 -19.92
CA ASN A 288 -6.37 -4.51 -19.19
C ASN A 288 -5.57 -3.20 -19.11
N VAL A 289 -5.57 -2.38 -20.16
CA VAL A 289 -5.02 -1.00 -20.13
C VAL A 289 -5.76 -0.18 -19.07
N ALA A 290 -7.08 -0.13 -19.10
CA ALA A 290 -7.88 0.61 -18.12
C ALA A 290 -7.62 0.18 -16.67
N VAL A 291 -7.48 -1.13 -16.42
CA VAL A 291 -7.12 -1.66 -15.09
C VAL A 291 -5.69 -1.27 -14.70
N THR A 292 -4.73 -1.32 -15.64
CA THR A 292 -3.35 -0.89 -15.37
C THR A 292 -3.30 0.59 -14.98
N LEU A 293 -4.06 1.44 -15.67
CA LEU A 293 -4.18 2.86 -15.37
C LEU A 293 -4.85 3.09 -14.00
N ALA A 294 -5.91 2.33 -13.69
CA ALA A 294 -6.60 2.43 -12.40
C ALA A 294 -5.71 1.98 -11.23
N ASP A 295 -4.94 0.90 -11.42
CA ASP A 295 -3.97 0.40 -10.46
C ASP A 295 -2.92 1.48 -10.13
N LEU A 296 -2.28 2.05 -11.16
CA LEU A 296 -1.25 3.08 -10.97
C LEU A 296 -1.81 4.37 -10.39
N PHE A 297 -3.01 4.78 -10.80
CA PHE A 297 -3.63 6.01 -10.32
C PHE A 297 -4.01 5.92 -8.83
N PHE A 298 -4.63 4.80 -8.42
CA PHE A 298 -4.95 4.56 -7.01
C PHE A 298 -3.68 4.47 -6.15
N ALA A 299 -2.72 3.65 -6.56
CA ALA A 299 -1.50 3.41 -5.77
C ALA A 299 -0.61 4.65 -5.68
N GLY A 300 -0.47 5.39 -6.78
CA GLY A 300 0.33 6.63 -6.85
C GLY A 300 -0.28 7.80 -6.09
N THR A 301 -1.59 7.78 -5.81
CA THR A 301 -2.25 8.87 -5.07
C THR A 301 -2.33 8.59 -3.58
N GLU A 302 -2.97 7.48 -3.19
CA GLU A 302 -3.48 7.32 -1.83
C GLU A 302 -2.36 7.06 -0.80
N THR A 303 -1.33 6.29 -1.18
CA THR A 303 -0.26 5.90 -0.26
C THR A 303 0.70 7.06 0.03
N THR A 304 1.12 7.83 -0.98
CA THR A 304 1.89 9.06 -0.77
C THR A 304 1.09 10.09 0.02
N SER A 305 -0.18 10.34 -0.36
CA SER A 305 -1.07 11.28 0.33
C SER A 305 -1.20 10.96 1.82
N THR A 306 -1.42 9.68 2.16
CA THR A 306 -1.55 9.24 3.55
C THR A 306 -0.22 9.33 4.31
N THR A 307 0.91 9.06 3.67
CA THR A 307 2.23 9.21 4.28
C THR A 307 2.55 10.67 4.59
N LEU A 308 2.27 11.60 3.68
CA LEU A 308 2.42 13.04 3.91
C LEU A 308 1.52 13.52 5.06
N ARG A 309 0.25 13.08 5.07
CA ARG A 309 -0.68 13.40 6.18
C ARG A 309 -0.19 12.91 7.52
N TYR A 310 0.28 11.66 7.61
CA TYR A 310 0.90 11.18 8.83
C TYR A 310 2.13 12.00 9.19
N GLY A 311 2.99 12.32 8.23
CA GLY A 311 4.18 13.12 8.43
C GLY A 311 3.86 14.47 9.07
N LEU A 312 2.89 15.21 8.52
CA LEU A 312 2.44 16.48 9.08
C LEU A 312 1.88 16.33 10.51
N LEU A 313 1.09 15.28 10.77
CA LEU A 313 0.57 15.01 12.11
C LEU A 313 1.67 14.67 13.13
N ILE A 314 2.68 13.90 12.70
CA ILE A 314 3.84 13.54 13.51
C ILE A 314 4.68 14.77 13.82
N LEU A 315 4.99 15.61 12.84
CA LEU A 315 5.79 16.82 13.06
C LEU A 315 5.11 17.80 14.01
N MET A 316 3.78 17.95 13.92
CA MET A 316 3.02 18.73 14.90
C MET A 316 3.05 18.16 16.33
N LYS A 317 3.30 16.85 16.48
CA LYS A 317 3.49 16.22 17.80
C LYS A 317 4.89 16.47 18.37
N TYR A 318 5.89 16.58 17.50
CA TYR A 318 7.29 16.77 17.84
C TYR A 318 7.82 18.09 17.25
N PRO A 319 7.40 19.26 17.78
CA PRO A 319 7.80 20.56 17.24
C PRO A 319 9.32 20.77 17.22
N GLU A 320 10.06 20.14 18.13
CA GLU A 320 11.53 20.13 18.15
C GLU A 320 12.16 19.44 16.93
N ILE A 321 11.45 18.48 16.32
CA ILE A 321 11.87 17.84 15.07
C ILE A 321 11.57 18.76 13.90
N GLU A 322 10.41 19.42 13.89
CA GLU A 322 10.07 20.43 12.88
C GLU A 322 11.08 21.58 12.87
N GLU A 323 11.48 22.09 14.04
CA GLU A 323 12.47 23.17 14.17
C GLU A 323 13.83 22.80 13.56
N LYS A 324 14.32 21.57 13.83
CA LYS A 324 15.57 21.06 13.22
C LYS A 324 15.46 20.91 11.70
N LEU A 325 14.27 20.55 11.18
CA LEU A 325 14.05 20.48 9.74
C LEU A 325 14.09 21.87 9.10
N HIS A 326 13.47 22.87 9.74
CA HIS A 326 13.55 24.26 9.28
C HIS A 326 14.99 24.76 9.24
N GLU A 327 15.77 24.53 10.30
CA GLU A 327 17.20 24.90 10.34
C GLU A 327 18.01 24.24 9.22
N GLU A 328 17.81 22.94 8.98
CA GLU A 328 18.49 22.22 7.90
C GLU A 328 18.07 22.72 6.50
N ILE A 329 16.78 22.99 6.29
CA ILE A 329 16.25 23.56 5.04
C ILE A 329 16.85 24.94 4.78
N ASP A 330 16.83 25.83 5.76
CA ASP A 330 17.35 27.19 5.63
C ASP A 330 18.86 27.18 5.35
N ARG A 331 19.60 26.28 6.00
CA ARG A 331 21.05 26.15 5.84
C ARG A 331 21.46 25.62 4.46
N VAL A 332 20.72 24.64 3.92
CA VAL A 332 21.11 23.94 2.67
C VAL A 332 20.42 24.51 1.42
N ILE A 333 19.12 24.79 1.52
CA ILE A 333 18.29 25.25 0.40
C ILE A 333 18.14 26.77 0.44
N GLY A 334 17.97 27.33 1.63
CA GLY A 334 17.58 28.72 1.85
C GLY A 334 16.07 28.94 1.66
N PRO A 335 15.58 30.18 1.83
CA PRO A 335 14.14 30.45 1.97
C PRO A 335 13.35 30.48 0.64
N SER A 336 14.00 30.43 -0.52
CA SER A 336 13.36 30.74 -1.81
C SER A 336 13.64 29.78 -2.95
N ARG A 337 14.77 29.07 -2.94
CA ARG A 337 15.10 28.11 -4.00
C ARG A 337 14.22 26.87 -3.86
N ILE A 338 13.57 26.43 -4.94
CA ILE A 338 12.77 25.20 -4.90
C ILE A 338 13.65 23.99 -4.47
N PRO A 339 13.15 23.10 -3.57
CA PRO A 339 13.86 21.88 -3.20
C PRO A 339 14.13 20.99 -4.40
N ALA A 340 15.30 20.38 -4.43
CA ALA A 340 15.78 19.51 -5.50
C ALA A 340 16.25 18.16 -4.93
N VAL A 341 16.17 17.09 -5.72
CA VAL A 341 16.48 15.72 -5.26
C VAL A 341 17.92 15.60 -4.79
N ARG A 342 18.84 16.37 -5.41
CA ARG A 342 20.25 16.42 -5.00
C ARG A 342 20.46 16.95 -3.59
N ASP A 343 19.56 17.79 -3.08
CA ASP A 343 19.67 18.42 -1.76
C ASP A 343 19.60 17.35 -0.65
N ARG A 344 18.96 16.22 -0.94
CA ARG A 344 18.88 15.06 -0.05
C ARG A 344 20.26 14.55 0.40
N LEU A 345 21.30 14.68 -0.43
CA LEU A 345 22.66 14.27 -0.06
C LEU A 345 23.27 15.17 1.02
N GLU A 346 22.78 16.41 1.13
CA GLU A 346 23.27 17.43 2.06
C GLU A 346 22.32 17.65 3.25
N MET A 347 21.15 17.00 3.23
CA MET A 347 20.10 17.08 4.27
C MET A 347 19.86 15.72 4.95
N PRO A 348 20.85 15.20 5.72
CA PRO A 348 20.72 13.90 6.38
C PRO A 348 19.57 13.85 7.40
N TYR A 349 19.23 14.95 8.06
CA TYR A 349 18.15 14.95 9.06
C TYR A 349 16.77 14.85 8.39
N MET A 350 16.52 15.59 7.31
CA MET A 350 15.34 15.43 6.46
C MET A 350 15.23 14.02 5.89
N ASP A 351 16.32 13.45 5.37
CA ASP A 351 16.27 12.09 4.85
C ASP A 351 15.94 11.07 5.96
N ALA A 352 16.53 11.24 7.14
CA ALA A 352 16.24 10.41 8.30
C ALA A 352 14.77 10.54 8.76
N VAL A 353 14.23 11.76 8.83
CA VAL A 353 12.82 12.01 9.17
C VAL A 353 11.87 11.38 8.13
N VAL A 354 12.15 11.52 6.83
CA VAL A 354 11.31 10.94 5.77
C VAL A 354 11.30 9.41 5.86
N HIS A 355 12.43 8.77 6.18
CA HIS A 355 12.48 7.33 6.44
C HIS A 355 11.74 6.96 7.73
N GLU A 356 11.93 7.71 8.80
CA GLU A 356 11.30 7.44 10.08
C GLU A 356 9.77 7.59 10.00
N ILE A 357 9.25 8.55 9.23
CA ILE A 357 7.80 8.67 8.96
C ILE A 357 7.29 7.36 8.34
N GLN A 358 7.94 6.87 7.29
CA GLN A 358 7.51 5.64 6.62
C GLN A 358 7.64 4.40 7.51
N ARG A 359 8.73 4.29 8.28
CA ARG A 359 8.97 3.19 9.22
C ARG A 359 7.92 3.18 10.33
N PHE A 360 7.74 4.32 11.00
CA PHE A 360 6.86 4.47 12.15
C PHE A 360 5.40 4.25 11.77
N ILE A 361 4.94 4.82 10.66
CA ILE A 361 3.52 4.70 10.29
C ILE A 361 3.17 3.31 9.79
N ASP A 362 4.15 2.58 9.26
CA ASP A 362 4.02 1.21 8.76
C ASP A 362 2.73 1.02 7.93
N LEU A 363 2.65 1.78 6.84
CA LEU A 363 1.39 2.10 6.17
C LEU A 363 0.63 0.86 5.67
N VAL A 364 1.34 -0.18 5.21
CA VAL A 364 0.78 -1.44 4.69
C VAL A 364 1.39 -2.61 5.48
N PRO A 365 0.96 -2.81 6.74
CA PRO A 365 1.70 -3.60 7.74
C PRO A 365 1.88 -5.07 7.36
N SER A 366 0.85 -5.66 6.76
CA SER A 366 0.85 -7.07 6.35
C SER A 366 1.31 -7.30 4.90
N ASN A 367 1.85 -6.27 4.23
CA ASN A 367 2.13 -6.31 2.78
C ASN A 367 0.86 -6.58 1.95
N LEU A 368 1.03 -6.68 0.63
CA LEU A 368 0.03 -7.29 -0.23
C LEU A 368 0.22 -8.82 -0.24
N PRO A 369 -0.85 -9.64 -0.19
CA PRO A 369 -0.74 -11.09 -0.10
C PRO A 369 -0.03 -11.67 -1.34
N HIS A 370 1.04 -12.43 -1.13
CA HIS A 370 1.68 -13.23 -2.17
C HIS A 370 0.96 -14.57 -2.34
N GLU A 371 1.32 -15.32 -3.37
CA GLU A 371 0.84 -16.68 -3.58
C GLU A 371 1.98 -17.59 -4.07
N ALA A 372 2.03 -18.82 -3.55
CA ALA A 372 2.94 -19.84 -4.02
C ALA A 372 2.59 -20.28 -5.46
N THR A 373 3.49 -20.04 -6.41
CA THR A 373 3.29 -20.35 -7.84
C THR A 373 3.43 -21.85 -8.15
N ARG A 374 4.09 -22.58 -7.26
CA ARG A 374 4.32 -24.03 -7.28
C ARG A 374 4.51 -24.56 -5.87
N ASP A 375 4.37 -25.87 -5.71
CA ASP A 375 4.76 -26.55 -4.47
C ASP A 375 6.22 -26.24 -4.16
N THR A 376 6.47 -25.72 -2.96
CA THR A 376 7.78 -25.19 -2.57
C THR A 376 8.15 -25.73 -1.20
N VAL A 377 9.36 -26.27 -1.06
CA VAL A 377 9.93 -26.62 0.25
C VAL A 377 10.61 -25.38 0.82
N PHE A 378 10.16 -24.93 1.99
CA PHE A 378 10.67 -23.76 2.70
C PHE A 378 10.89 -24.09 4.17
N GLN A 379 12.14 -23.98 4.63
CA GLN A 379 12.56 -24.32 6.01
C GLN A 379 12.09 -25.71 6.47
N GLY A 380 12.10 -26.70 5.56
CA GLY A 380 11.67 -28.07 5.83
C GLY A 380 10.16 -28.31 5.71
N TYR A 381 9.36 -27.26 5.53
CA TYR A 381 7.92 -27.35 5.31
C TYR A 381 7.57 -27.33 3.82
N VAL A 382 6.52 -28.04 3.43
CA VAL A 382 5.95 -27.96 2.09
C VAL A 382 4.87 -26.88 2.08
N ILE A 383 5.05 -25.85 1.26
CA ILE A 383 4.04 -24.83 0.96
C ILE A 383 3.44 -25.16 -0.41
N PRO A 384 2.22 -25.73 -0.48
CA PRO A 384 1.66 -26.13 -1.75
C PRO A 384 1.28 -24.93 -2.63
N LYS A 385 1.25 -25.14 -3.94
CA LYS A 385 0.78 -24.17 -4.94
C LYS A 385 -0.58 -23.58 -4.57
N GLY A 386 -0.75 -22.29 -4.82
CA GLY A 386 -2.00 -21.56 -4.52
C GLY A 386 -2.15 -21.18 -3.05
N THR A 387 -1.19 -21.53 -2.18
CA THR A 387 -1.20 -21.07 -0.79
C THR A 387 -0.88 -19.58 -0.75
N VAL A 388 -1.72 -18.80 -0.06
CA VAL A 388 -1.46 -17.39 0.18
C VAL A 388 -0.28 -17.26 1.13
N VAL A 389 0.67 -16.39 0.81
CA VAL A 389 1.85 -16.11 1.63
C VAL A 389 1.83 -14.65 2.05
N ILE A 390 1.94 -14.37 3.34
CA ILE A 390 1.94 -13.01 3.90
C ILE A 390 3.33 -12.69 4.46
N PRO A 391 4.22 -12.06 3.68
CA PRO A 391 5.49 -11.53 4.17
C PRO A 391 5.25 -10.20 4.89
N THR A 392 5.00 -10.27 6.20
CA THR A 392 4.68 -9.09 7.03
C THR A 392 5.80 -8.04 6.99
N LEU A 393 5.44 -6.76 6.83
CA LEU A 393 6.40 -5.65 6.77
C LEU A 393 6.60 -4.99 8.13
N ASP A 394 5.54 -4.95 8.95
CA ASP A 394 5.59 -4.43 10.32
C ASP A 394 6.70 -5.09 11.14
N SER A 395 6.84 -6.41 11.00
CA SER A 395 7.87 -7.20 11.67
C SER A 395 9.32 -6.87 11.28
N LEU A 396 9.53 -6.13 10.18
CA LEU A 396 10.83 -5.59 9.78
C LEU A 396 10.98 -4.16 10.27
N LEU A 397 9.96 -3.33 10.05
CA LEU A 397 9.96 -1.90 10.37
C LEU A 397 9.95 -1.62 11.89
N TYR A 398 9.52 -2.61 12.68
CA TYR A 398 9.48 -2.57 14.13
C TYR A 398 10.42 -3.60 14.79
N ASP A 399 11.44 -4.10 14.06
CA ASP A 399 12.46 -4.96 14.66
C ASP A 399 13.23 -4.20 15.75
N SER A 400 13.18 -4.70 16.99
CA SER A 400 13.73 -4.02 18.16
C SER A 400 15.25 -4.09 18.28
N GLN A 401 15.91 -4.96 17.51
CA GLN A 401 17.36 -5.03 17.45
C GLN A 401 17.91 -3.98 16.49
N GLU A 402 17.25 -3.80 15.34
CA GLU A 402 17.64 -2.78 14.38
C GLU A 402 17.19 -1.36 14.79
N PHE A 403 15.98 -1.24 15.34
CA PHE A 403 15.36 0.03 15.74
C PHE A 403 15.03 0.02 17.25
N PRO A 404 15.96 0.46 18.13
CA PRO A 404 15.73 0.50 19.58
C PRO A 404 14.57 1.42 19.97
N ASP A 405 13.63 0.90 20.77
CA ASP A 405 12.33 1.52 21.05
C ASP A 405 11.49 1.72 19.76
N PRO A 406 11.16 0.64 19.02
CA PRO A 406 10.58 0.74 17.69
C PRO A 406 9.20 1.42 17.66
N GLY A 407 8.50 1.44 18.81
CA GLY A 407 7.22 2.12 19.00
C GLY A 407 7.32 3.63 19.24
N GLN A 408 8.52 4.21 19.28
CA GLN A 408 8.75 5.65 19.36
C GLN A 408 9.15 6.19 17.99
N PHE A 409 8.78 7.44 17.71
CA PHE A 409 9.24 8.15 16.51
C PHE A 409 10.58 8.81 16.81
N LYS A 410 11.65 8.31 16.19
CA LYS A 410 13.02 8.79 16.41
C LYS A 410 13.79 8.87 15.08
N PRO A 411 14.03 10.07 14.54
CA PRO A 411 14.86 10.23 13.33
C PRO A 411 16.24 9.58 13.49
N GLU A 412 16.74 9.47 14.71
CA GLU A 412 18.02 8.86 15.07
C GLU A 412 18.11 7.37 14.67
N HIS A 413 16.99 6.68 14.45
CA HIS A 413 16.99 5.33 13.86
C HIS A 413 17.75 5.28 12.53
N PHE A 414 17.66 6.36 11.75
CA PHE A 414 18.28 6.50 10.44
C PHE A 414 19.47 7.46 10.43
N LEU A 415 20.05 7.75 11.59
CA LEU A 415 21.29 8.51 11.72
C LEU A 415 22.40 7.64 12.32
N ASP A 416 23.64 7.94 11.94
CA ASP A 416 24.84 7.42 12.61
C ASP A 416 25.31 8.38 13.73
N GLU A 417 26.38 8.02 14.42
CA GLU A 417 26.96 8.79 15.54
C GLU A 417 27.46 10.19 15.10
N ASN A 418 27.68 10.42 13.80
CA ASN A 418 28.12 11.69 13.23
C ASN A 418 26.96 12.52 12.67
N GLY A 419 25.71 12.07 12.86
CA GLY A 419 24.52 12.72 12.29
C GLY A 419 24.41 12.60 10.77
N LYS A 420 25.08 11.61 10.16
CA LYS A 420 24.89 11.26 8.74
C LYS A 420 23.79 10.23 8.58
N PHE A 421 23.14 10.26 7.43
CA PHE A 421 22.10 9.28 7.11
C PHE A 421 22.68 7.86 7.10
N LYS A 422 22.02 6.96 7.83
CA LYS A 422 22.36 5.54 7.96
C LYS A 422 21.25 4.70 7.32
N TYR A 423 21.58 4.03 6.23
CA TYR A 423 20.64 3.09 5.60
C TYR A 423 20.49 1.82 6.43
N SER A 424 19.25 1.35 6.58
CA SER A 424 18.93 0.05 7.18
C SER A 424 18.31 -0.89 6.15
N ASP A 425 18.79 -2.13 6.07
CA ASP A 425 18.17 -3.14 5.19
C ASP A 425 16.80 -3.61 5.71
N TYR A 426 16.43 -3.32 6.96
CA TYR A 426 15.09 -3.57 7.50
C TYR A 426 14.07 -2.56 6.98
N PHE A 427 14.51 -1.42 6.46
CA PHE A 427 13.63 -0.44 5.85
C PHE A 427 13.05 -0.97 4.52
N LYS A 428 11.88 -1.61 4.62
CA LYS A 428 11.16 -2.23 3.50
C LYS A 428 9.67 -1.86 3.43
N PRO A 429 9.28 -0.57 3.57
CA PRO A 429 7.87 -0.17 3.44
C PRO A 429 7.30 -0.42 2.03
N PHE A 430 8.17 -0.56 1.03
CA PHE A 430 7.82 -0.87 -0.36
C PHE A 430 7.89 -2.37 -0.72
N SER A 431 8.02 -3.25 0.28
CA SER A 431 8.33 -4.67 0.09
C SER A 431 9.69 -4.88 -0.61
N ALA A 432 9.94 -6.07 -1.14
CA ALA A 432 11.16 -6.41 -1.87
C ALA A 432 10.90 -7.50 -2.93
N GLY A 433 11.91 -7.81 -3.73
CA GLY A 433 11.85 -8.92 -4.69
C GLY A 433 11.02 -8.61 -5.95
N LYS A 434 10.44 -9.65 -6.56
CA LYS A 434 9.78 -9.55 -7.87
C LYS A 434 8.53 -8.65 -7.88
N ARG A 435 7.88 -8.48 -6.72
CA ARG A 435 6.64 -7.71 -6.53
C ARG A 435 6.86 -6.42 -5.73
N VAL A 436 8.11 -5.95 -5.58
CA VAL A 436 8.43 -4.65 -4.97
C VAL A 436 7.58 -3.53 -5.59
N CYS A 437 7.25 -2.49 -4.82
CA CYS A 437 6.43 -1.38 -5.31
C CYS A 437 6.96 -0.84 -6.65
N VAL A 438 6.06 -0.70 -7.64
CA VAL A 438 6.42 -0.12 -8.96
C VAL A 438 6.79 1.36 -8.82
N GLY A 439 6.13 2.06 -7.91
CA GLY A 439 6.29 3.49 -7.69
C GLY A 439 7.32 3.89 -6.62
N GLU A 440 8.15 2.98 -6.11
CA GLU A 440 9.08 3.27 -5.00
C GLU A 440 9.92 4.54 -5.26
N GLY A 441 10.55 4.63 -6.44
CA GLY A 441 11.40 5.78 -6.78
C GLY A 441 10.62 7.09 -6.87
N LEU A 442 9.38 7.05 -7.36
CA LEU A 442 8.51 8.22 -7.44
C LEU A 442 8.05 8.66 -6.04
N ALA A 443 7.52 7.74 -5.24
CA ALA A 443 7.02 8.03 -3.91
C ALA A 443 8.11 8.60 -2.99
N ARG A 444 9.32 8.03 -2.99
CA ARG A 444 10.45 8.55 -2.18
C ARG A 444 10.83 9.98 -2.58
N MET A 445 10.74 10.30 -3.88
CA MET A 445 11.02 11.63 -4.41
C MET A 445 9.92 12.63 -4.03
N GLU A 446 8.66 12.24 -4.17
CA GLU A 446 7.49 13.04 -3.76
C GLU A 446 7.56 13.38 -2.28
N LEU A 447 7.81 12.40 -1.41
CA LEU A 447 7.88 12.60 0.04
C LEU A 447 8.95 13.62 0.41
N PHE A 448 10.16 13.48 -0.13
CA PHE A 448 11.26 14.39 0.15
C PHE A 448 10.96 15.81 -0.36
N LEU A 449 10.59 15.97 -1.63
CA LEU A 449 10.41 17.27 -2.26
C LEU A 449 9.18 18.02 -1.71
N LEU A 450 8.05 17.33 -1.55
CA LEU A 450 6.81 17.96 -1.08
C LEU A 450 6.91 18.34 0.41
N LEU A 451 7.48 17.47 1.26
CA LEU A 451 7.67 17.81 2.67
C LEU A 451 8.66 18.97 2.85
N SER A 452 9.79 18.95 2.12
CA SER A 452 10.76 20.05 2.13
C SER A 452 10.13 21.35 1.65
N ALA A 453 9.33 21.32 0.58
CA ALA A 453 8.66 22.51 0.06
C ALA A 453 7.63 23.08 1.04
N ILE A 454 6.83 22.22 1.69
CA ILE A 454 5.87 22.65 2.71
C ILE A 454 6.59 23.36 3.85
N LEU A 455 7.62 22.73 4.43
CA LEU A 455 8.32 23.26 5.60
C LEU A 455 9.15 24.51 5.26
N GLN A 456 9.77 24.58 4.08
CA GLN A 456 10.47 25.79 3.62
C GLN A 456 9.59 27.05 3.66
N HIS A 457 8.28 26.90 3.43
CA HIS A 457 7.37 28.03 3.33
C HIS A 457 6.41 28.18 4.50
N PHE A 458 6.25 27.17 5.34
CA PHE A 458 5.24 27.16 6.39
C PHE A 458 5.70 26.48 7.67
N ASN A 459 5.34 27.08 8.80
CA ASN A 459 5.30 26.39 10.10
C ASN A 459 3.94 25.69 10.25
N LEU A 460 3.96 24.48 10.83
CA LEU A 460 2.77 23.71 11.15
C LEU A 460 2.23 24.13 12.52
N LYS A 461 0.92 24.36 12.61
CA LYS A 461 0.26 24.71 13.86
C LYS A 461 -0.91 23.79 14.15
N SER A 462 -0.75 23.00 15.21
CA SER A 462 -1.80 22.14 15.76
C SER A 462 -2.92 22.95 16.41
N LEU A 463 -4.14 22.43 16.37
CA LEU A 463 -5.30 22.97 17.10
C LEU A 463 -5.39 22.45 18.55
N VAL A 464 -4.57 21.47 18.89
CA VAL A 464 -4.45 20.87 20.22
C VAL A 464 -3.00 20.95 20.68
N ASP A 465 -2.76 20.83 21.99
CA ASP A 465 -1.40 20.76 22.53
C ASP A 465 -0.65 19.55 21.91
N PRO A 466 0.61 19.70 21.45
CA PRO A 466 1.40 18.61 20.88
C PRO A 466 1.40 17.33 21.72
N LYS A 467 1.37 17.45 23.06
CA LYS A 467 1.34 16.28 23.96
C LYS A 467 0.07 15.45 23.81
N ASP A 468 -1.04 16.08 23.45
CA ASP A 468 -2.39 15.48 23.34
C ASP A 468 -2.66 14.91 21.94
N ILE A 469 -1.74 15.09 20.98
CA ILE A 469 -1.84 14.46 19.66
C ILE A 469 -1.65 12.94 19.80
N ASP A 470 -2.70 12.18 19.47
CA ASP A 470 -2.64 10.74 19.35
C ASP A 470 -2.23 10.34 17.93
N LEU A 471 -1.17 9.53 17.81
CA LEU A 471 -0.68 9.02 16.53
C LEU A 471 -1.21 7.63 16.19
N ARG A 472 -1.97 7.00 17.09
CA ARG A 472 -2.49 5.64 16.86
C ARG A 472 -3.45 5.65 15.68
N PRO A 473 -3.36 4.65 14.78
CA PRO A 473 -4.29 4.55 13.67
C PRO A 473 -5.72 4.33 14.18
N ILE A 474 -6.69 4.99 13.55
CA ILE A 474 -8.12 4.81 13.88
C ILE A 474 -8.64 3.44 13.43
N VAL A 475 -8.01 2.87 12.39
CA VAL A 475 -8.34 1.57 11.81
C VAL A 475 -7.06 0.93 11.28
N THR A 476 -6.87 -0.37 11.55
CA THR A 476 -5.74 -1.17 11.07
C THR A 476 -6.25 -2.41 10.32
N GLY A 477 -5.80 -2.58 9.08
CA GLY A 477 -6.11 -3.76 8.27
C GLY A 477 -5.22 -3.82 7.04
N PHE A 478 -5.79 -3.53 5.86
CA PHE A 478 -5.02 -3.38 4.63
C PHE A 478 -3.94 -2.30 4.76
N GLY A 479 -4.29 -1.16 5.36
CA GLY A 479 -3.33 -0.17 5.82
C GLY A 479 -3.61 0.30 7.25
N ARG A 480 -2.77 1.20 7.74
CA ARG A 480 -2.97 1.93 9.00
C ARG A 480 -3.48 3.34 8.68
N ILE A 481 -4.72 3.65 9.10
CA ILE A 481 -5.35 4.93 8.76
C ILE A 481 -5.06 5.97 9.84
N PRO A 482 -4.52 7.16 9.52
CA PRO A 482 -4.27 8.20 10.51
C PRO A 482 -5.58 8.75 11.10
N PRO A 483 -5.56 9.28 12.32
CA PRO A 483 -6.64 10.08 12.86
C PRO A 483 -7.04 11.23 11.93
N HIS A 484 -8.34 11.58 11.95
CA HIS A 484 -8.79 12.82 11.33
C HIS A 484 -8.32 14.00 12.17
N TYR A 485 -7.72 14.99 11.53
CA TYR A 485 -7.23 16.18 12.20
C TYR A 485 -7.35 17.39 11.27
N LYS A 486 -7.30 18.57 11.87
CA LYS A 486 -7.13 19.83 11.17
C LYS A 486 -5.84 20.48 11.65
N LEU A 487 -5.24 21.30 10.80
CA LEU A 487 -4.11 22.13 11.14
C LEU A 487 -4.27 23.54 10.58
N CYS A 488 -3.46 24.46 11.08
CA CYS A 488 -3.15 25.72 10.42
C CYS A 488 -1.74 25.63 9.83
N VAL A 489 -1.51 26.28 8.70
CA VAL A 489 -0.15 26.55 8.20
C VAL A 489 0.08 28.05 8.24
N THR A 490 1.15 28.47 8.89
CA THR A 490 1.54 29.90 8.97
C THR A 490 2.81 30.12 8.17
N PRO A 491 2.93 31.19 7.38
CA PRO A 491 4.15 31.46 6.62
C PRO A 491 5.40 31.39 7.50
N HIS A 492 6.45 30.74 7.00
CA HIS A 492 7.77 30.68 7.67
C HIS A 492 8.57 31.98 7.50
N SER A 493 8.18 32.81 6.51
CA SER A 493 8.70 34.15 6.23
C SER A 493 7.58 35.18 6.03
#